data_AF-A0A0D6A405-F1
#
_entry.id   AF-A0A0D6A405-F1
#
_cell.length_a   1.000
_cell.length_b   1.000
_cell.length_c   1.000
_cell.angle_alpha   90.00
_cell.angle_beta   90.00
_cell.angle_gamma   90.00
#
_symmetry.space_group_name_H-M   'P 1'
#
loop_
_entity.id
_entity.type
_entity.pdbx_description
1 polymer ?
#
loop_
_entity_poly.entity_id
_entity_poly.type
_entity_poly.pdbx_seq_one_letter_code
_entity_poly.pdbx_strand_id
1 'polypeptide(L)'
;MSRSGIWYTKDISIKNSALQAPKLFRRASQIKLDHVHFADAEETMWTCNDIQMRNSQVNGDYFGKDSKDIYLDNVNVVGNYVFDGAKNIEVHNSTFVSKDAFWNCDNVTIYDSTIDGEYLAWNTNNIKFVNCVIESDQGLNYIDHLEIKNSTLLHTDLAFEYVSNTNAEINSKVDSVKNPISGKISAPEIGNLIMDPNKIDPSKIKIDCPKIDAKTNKSDQNQIPKD
;
A
#
# COMPACT_ATOMS: atom_id res chain seq x y z
N MET A 1 -22.54 13.86 -18.97
CA MET A 1 -21.09 13.67 -19.16
C MET A 1 -20.83 12.23 -19.55
N SER A 2 -19.81 11.97 -20.37
CA SER A 2 -19.39 10.62 -20.75
C SER A 2 -18.93 9.85 -19.51
N ARG A 3 -19.56 8.70 -19.23
CA ARG A 3 -19.26 7.90 -18.03
C ARG A 3 -18.09 6.92 -18.25
N SER A 4 -17.92 6.49 -19.50
CA SER A 4 -16.94 5.49 -19.93
C SER A 4 -16.20 5.98 -21.17
N GLY A 5 -14.98 5.51 -21.38
CA GLY A 5 -14.17 5.91 -22.55
C GLY A 5 -13.30 4.79 -23.11
N ILE A 6 -11.98 4.93 -23.01
CA ILE A 6 -10.96 4.15 -23.73
C ILE A 6 -10.92 2.70 -23.25
N TRP A 7 -11.49 1.77 -24.01
CA TRP A 7 -11.58 0.35 -23.64
C TRP A 7 -10.93 -0.51 -24.72
N TYR A 8 -10.38 -1.68 -24.35
CA TYR A 8 -9.77 -2.66 -25.28
C TYR A 8 -8.69 -2.09 -26.21
N THR A 9 -8.11 -0.95 -25.84
CA THR A 9 -7.14 -0.23 -26.66
C THR A 9 -5.73 -0.77 -26.38
N LYS A 10 -4.89 -0.78 -27.41
CA LYS A 10 -3.49 -1.17 -27.31
C LYS A 10 -2.60 -0.06 -27.85
N ASP A 11 -1.47 0.16 -27.17
CA ASP A 11 -0.44 1.14 -27.56
C ASP A 11 -1.01 2.55 -27.67
N ILE A 12 -1.38 3.10 -26.52
CA ILE A 12 -1.92 4.46 -26.41
C ILE A 12 -0.99 5.32 -25.57
N SER A 13 -0.72 6.53 -26.07
CA SER A 13 -0.04 7.57 -25.31
C SER A 13 -0.90 8.82 -25.21
N ILE A 14 -1.06 9.33 -23.99
CA ILE A 14 -1.75 10.59 -23.72
C ILE A 14 -0.83 11.45 -22.88
N LYS A 15 -0.68 12.72 -23.28
CA LYS A 15 0.21 13.67 -22.63
C LYS A 15 -0.44 15.04 -22.49
N ASN A 16 -0.11 15.77 -21.42
CA ASN A 16 -0.54 17.16 -21.18
C ASN A 16 -2.07 17.32 -21.28
N SER A 17 -2.80 16.45 -20.59
CA SER A 17 -4.25 16.33 -20.73
C SER A 17 -4.96 16.27 -19.39
N ALA A 18 -6.19 16.79 -19.36
CA ALA A 18 -7.14 16.52 -18.30
C ALA A 18 -8.14 15.47 -18.78
N LEU A 19 -8.37 14.44 -17.96
CA LEU A 19 -9.34 13.38 -18.23
C LEU A 19 -10.37 13.38 -17.09
N GLN A 20 -11.65 13.41 -17.45
CA GLN A 20 -12.74 13.46 -16.48
C GLN A 20 -13.84 12.48 -16.91
N ALA A 21 -13.70 11.24 -16.46
CA ALA A 21 -14.74 10.22 -16.58
C ALA A 21 -14.43 9.07 -15.63
N PRO A 22 -15.41 8.58 -14.86
CA PRO A 22 -15.16 7.62 -13.79
C PRO A 22 -14.62 6.28 -14.33
N LYS A 23 -14.93 5.92 -15.59
CA LYS A 23 -14.59 4.61 -16.18
C LYS A 23 -13.72 4.70 -17.43
N LEU A 24 -12.50 5.22 -17.28
CA LEU A 24 -11.49 5.22 -18.34
C LEU A 24 -10.59 4.00 -18.25
N PHE A 25 -10.05 3.53 -19.38
CA PHE A 25 -9.13 2.38 -19.45
C PHE A 25 -9.72 1.10 -18.84
N ARG A 26 -10.40 0.32 -19.70
CA ARG A 26 -10.79 -1.07 -19.39
C ARG A 26 -10.09 -2.02 -20.33
N ARG A 27 -9.44 -3.04 -19.78
CA ARG A 27 -8.86 -4.14 -20.57
C ARG A 27 -7.94 -3.63 -21.69
N ALA A 28 -7.24 -2.53 -21.43
CA ALA A 28 -6.32 -1.89 -22.35
C ALA A 28 -4.87 -2.30 -22.03
N SER A 29 -3.96 -2.10 -22.98
CA SER A 29 -2.55 -2.46 -22.78
C SER A 29 -1.56 -1.52 -23.44
N GLN A 30 -0.32 -1.49 -22.95
CA GLN A 30 0.74 -0.60 -23.45
C GLN A 30 0.31 0.87 -23.37
N ILE A 31 -0.02 1.30 -22.16
CA ILE A 31 -0.59 2.61 -21.87
C ILE A 31 0.51 3.52 -21.33
N LYS A 32 0.75 4.66 -21.98
CA LYS A 32 1.78 5.63 -21.58
C LYS A 32 1.15 6.99 -21.28
N LEU A 33 1.17 7.39 -20.03
CA LEU A 33 0.56 8.62 -19.54
C LEU A 33 1.65 9.54 -18.96
N ASP A 34 1.63 10.80 -19.35
CA ASP A 34 2.63 11.77 -18.90
C ASP A 34 2.00 13.17 -18.77
N HIS A 35 2.10 13.79 -17.60
CA HIS A 35 1.42 15.06 -17.32
C HIS A 35 -0.11 14.96 -17.56
N VAL A 36 -0.73 13.93 -16.97
CA VAL A 36 -2.18 13.70 -17.06
C VAL A 36 -2.83 13.97 -15.70
N HIS A 37 -3.90 14.75 -15.71
CA HIS A 37 -4.73 14.99 -14.54
C HIS A 37 -6.07 14.27 -14.69
N PHE A 38 -6.29 13.23 -13.89
CA PHE A 38 -7.59 12.57 -13.80
C PHE A 38 -8.42 13.23 -12.69
N ALA A 39 -9.36 14.08 -13.09
CA ALA A 39 -10.25 14.77 -12.15
C ALA A 39 -11.34 13.85 -11.56
N ASP A 40 -11.62 12.74 -12.24
CA ASP A 40 -12.55 11.68 -11.84
C ASP A 40 -12.08 10.35 -12.45
N ALA A 41 -11.75 9.38 -11.60
CA ALA A 41 -11.13 8.10 -11.94
C ALA A 41 -11.67 6.90 -11.13
N GLU A 42 -12.87 6.98 -10.54
CA GLU A 42 -13.46 6.00 -9.56
C GLU A 42 -13.39 4.52 -9.93
N GLU A 43 -13.36 4.21 -11.21
CA GLU A 43 -13.12 2.86 -11.66
C GLU A 43 -12.29 2.99 -12.93
N THR A 44 -11.11 3.57 -12.86
CA THR A 44 -10.24 3.72 -14.03
C THR A 44 -9.12 2.68 -14.00
N MET A 45 -8.60 2.29 -15.17
CA MET A 45 -7.52 1.29 -15.31
C MET A 45 -7.89 -0.10 -14.77
N TRP A 46 -9.09 -0.62 -15.03
CA TRP A 46 -9.38 -2.01 -14.59
C TRP A 46 -8.91 -3.04 -15.61
N THR A 47 -8.27 -4.08 -15.11
CA THR A 47 -7.80 -5.24 -15.89
C THR A 47 -6.90 -4.84 -17.07
N CYS A 48 -6.09 -3.79 -16.88
CA CYS A 48 -5.15 -3.28 -17.87
C CYS A 48 -3.75 -3.88 -17.65
N ASN A 49 -2.89 -3.76 -18.67
CA ASN A 49 -1.57 -4.40 -18.67
C ASN A 49 -0.50 -3.47 -19.25
N ASP A 50 0.69 -3.43 -18.68
CA ASP A 50 1.80 -2.57 -19.16
C ASP A 50 1.37 -1.10 -19.15
N ILE A 51 1.33 -0.54 -17.94
CA ILE A 51 0.94 0.83 -17.66
C ILE A 51 2.18 1.58 -17.20
N GLN A 52 2.50 2.67 -17.89
CA GLN A 52 3.55 3.59 -17.49
C GLN A 52 2.94 4.97 -17.30
N MET A 53 3.00 5.50 -16.09
CA MET A 53 2.46 6.81 -15.77
C MET A 53 3.53 7.67 -15.10
N ARG A 54 3.69 8.91 -15.58
CA ARG A 54 4.63 9.88 -15.02
C ARG A 54 3.99 11.23 -14.79
N ASN A 55 4.46 11.97 -13.79
CA ASN A 55 4.11 13.38 -13.55
C ASN A 55 2.60 13.63 -13.55
N SER A 56 1.82 12.74 -12.94
CA SER A 56 0.37 12.69 -13.12
C SER A 56 -0.36 12.72 -11.79
N GLN A 57 -1.64 13.07 -11.84
CA GLN A 57 -2.50 13.15 -10.68
C GLN A 57 -3.77 12.36 -10.92
N VAL A 58 -4.21 11.61 -9.91
CA VAL A 58 -5.39 10.76 -9.98
C VAL A 58 -6.30 11.06 -8.80
N ASN A 59 -7.55 11.38 -9.08
CA ASN A 59 -8.62 11.43 -8.08
C ASN A 59 -9.66 10.37 -8.43
N GLY A 60 -9.72 9.29 -7.66
CA GLY A 60 -10.73 8.25 -7.84
C GLY A 60 -10.41 6.96 -7.09
N ASP A 61 -11.49 6.33 -6.61
CA ASP A 61 -11.45 5.01 -5.99
C ASP A 61 -11.08 3.92 -7.03
N TYR A 62 -10.73 2.72 -6.55
CA TYR A 62 -10.47 1.51 -7.35
C TYR A 62 -9.58 1.71 -8.59
N PHE A 63 -8.65 2.67 -8.56
CA PHE A 63 -7.79 2.99 -9.69
C PHE A 63 -6.73 1.91 -9.94
N GLY A 64 -6.88 1.13 -11.01
CA GLY A 64 -5.91 0.08 -11.33
C GLY A 64 -6.33 -1.32 -10.90
N LYS A 65 -7.60 -1.53 -10.49
CA LYS A 65 -8.10 -2.85 -10.08
C LYS A 65 -7.77 -3.96 -11.08
N ASP A 66 -7.27 -5.10 -10.59
CA ASP A 66 -6.90 -6.30 -11.37
C ASP A 66 -5.92 -6.03 -12.53
N SER A 67 -5.19 -4.91 -12.51
CA SER A 67 -4.20 -4.57 -13.52
C SER A 67 -2.82 -5.14 -13.20
N LYS A 68 -1.93 -5.19 -14.18
CA LYS A 68 -0.58 -5.69 -13.98
C LYS A 68 0.49 -5.01 -14.81
N ASP A 69 1.73 -5.16 -14.37
CA ASP A 69 2.92 -4.56 -14.98
C ASP A 69 2.77 -3.03 -15.02
N ILE A 70 2.79 -2.45 -13.81
CA ILE A 70 2.49 -1.04 -13.56
C ILE A 70 3.75 -0.34 -13.09
N TYR A 71 4.10 0.75 -13.76
CA TYR A 71 5.18 1.65 -13.36
C TYR A 71 4.64 3.06 -13.16
N LEU A 72 4.86 3.62 -11.97
CA LEU A 72 4.51 4.98 -11.59
C LEU A 72 5.75 5.76 -11.15
N ASP A 73 5.89 6.99 -11.63
CA ASP A 73 6.95 7.90 -11.19
C ASP A 73 6.44 9.34 -11.10
N ASN A 74 6.56 9.95 -9.92
CA ASN A 74 5.99 11.26 -9.64
C ASN A 74 4.47 11.30 -9.91
N VAL A 75 3.73 10.39 -9.27
CA VAL A 75 2.27 10.27 -9.39
C VAL A 75 1.62 10.49 -8.04
N ASN A 76 0.63 11.38 -7.99
CA ASN A 76 -0.16 11.59 -6.77
C ASN A 76 -1.55 11.00 -6.94
N VAL A 77 -1.96 10.17 -6.00
CA VAL A 77 -3.26 9.49 -6.02
C VAL A 77 -4.03 9.83 -4.76
N VAL A 78 -5.28 10.25 -4.94
CA VAL A 78 -6.27 10.41 -3.88
C VAL A 78 -7.48 9.54 -4.26
N GLY A 79 -7.86 8.63 -3.39
CA GLY A 79 -8.96 7.70 -3.63
C GLY A 79 -8.72 6.36 -2.97
N ASN A 80 -9.80 5.64 -2.65
CA ASN A 80 -9.77 4.42 -1.86
C ASN A 80 -9.59 3.17 -2.73
N TYR A 81 -8.98 2.14 -2.17
CA TYR A 81 -8.79 0.84 -2.84
C TYR A 81 -8.05 0.96 -4.17
N VAL A 82 -7.08 1.88 -4.27
CA VAL A 82 -6.37 2.23 -5.51
C VAL A 82 -6.05 0.95 -6.29
N PHE A 83 -5.12 0.15 -5.79
CA PHE A 83 -4.86 -1.17 -6.35
C PHE A 83 -5.55 -2.25 -5.52
N ASP A 84 -6.63 -2.84 -6.05
CA ASP A 84 -7.21 -4.09 -5.55
C ASP A 84 -6.96 -5.23 -6.55
N GLY A 85 -6.16 -6.23 -6.13
CA GLY A 85 -5.84 -7.41 -6.94
C GLY A 85 -4.79 -7.18 -8.03
N ALA A 86 -4.07 -6.06 -7.99
CA ALA A 86 -3.07 -5.72 -9.00
C ALA A 86 -1.72 -6.40 -8.76
N LYS A 87 -0.91 -6.53 -9.83
CA LYS A 87 0.35 -7.29 -9.79
C LYS A 87 1.51 -6.60 -10.47
N ASN A 88 2.74 -6.86 -10.01
CA ASN A 88 3.97 -6.29 -10.58
C ASN A 88 3.89 -4.77 -10.65
N ILE A 89 3.90 -4.13 -9.48
CA ILE A 89 3.74 -2.69 -9.33
C ILE A 89 5.07 -2.11 -8.85
N GLU A 90 5.56 -1.11 -9.57
CA GLU A 90 6.76 -0.35 -9.20
C GLU A 90 6.42 1.14 -9.12
N VAL A 91 6.71 1.76 -7.98
CA VAL A 91 6.32 3.14 -7.66
C VAL A 91 7.53 3.94 -7.20
N HIS A 92 7.68 5.16 -7.72
CA HIS A 92 8.75 6.10 -7.37
C HIS A 92 8.20 7.50 -7.11
N ASN A 93 8.80 8.23 -6.16
CA ASN A 93 8.58 9.67 -5.95
C ASN A 93 7.10 10.08 -5.86
N SER A 94 6.24 9.24 -5.30
CA SER A 94 4.80 9.35 -5.42
C SER A 94 4.12 9.57 -4.07
N THR A 95 2.87 10.04 -4.11
CA THR A 95 2.06 10.21 -2.90
C THR A 95 0.73 9.50 -3.05
N PHE A 96 0.34 8.70 -2.06
CA PHE A 96 -0.94 8.03 -2.00
C PHE A 96 -1.69 8.47 -0.74
N VAL A 97 -2.91 8.98 -0.92
CA VAL A 97 -3.86 9.23 0.17
C VAL A 97 -5.08 8.35 -0.09
N SER A 98 -5.17 7.25 0.64
CA SER A 98 -6.15 6.19 0.37
C SER A 98 -6.42 5.37 1.62
N LYS A 99 -7.68 5.00 1.88
CA LYS A 99 -7.99 3.99 2.89
C LYS A 99 -7.19 2.69 2.69
N ASP A 100 -7.01 2.23 1.45
CA ASP A 100 -6.03 1.18 1.11
C ASP A 100 -5.46 1.42 -0.29
N ALA A 101 -4.14 1.53 -0.40
CA ALA A 101 -3.47 1.73 -1.69
C ALA A 101 -3.14 0.42 -2.43
N PHE A 102 -3.01 -0.72 -1.73
CA PHE A 102 -2.46 -1.97 -2.27
C PHE A 102 -3.19 -3.20 -1.72
N TRP A 103 -4.51 -3.22 -1.79
CA TRP A 103 -5.34 -4.35 -1.34
C TRP A 103 -5.15 -5.59 -2.24
N ASN A 104 -5.02 -6.80 -1.68
CA ASN A 104 -4.91 -8.08 -2.41
C ASN A 104 -3.79 -8.09 -3.50
N CYS A 105 -2.73 -7.31 -3.35
CA CYS A 105 -1.73 -7.16 -4.40
C CYS A 105 -0.67 -8.28 -4.36
N ASP A 106 0.12 -8.38 -5.43
CA ASP A 106 1.19 -9.37 -5.55
C ASP A 106 2.40 -8.76 -6.26
N ASN A 107 3.58 -8.80 -5.62
CA ASN A 107 4.83 -8.22 -6.12
C ASN A 107 4.74 -6.69 -6.32
N VAL A 108 4.90 -5.95 -5.22
CA VAL A 108 4.82 -4.49 -5.18
C VAL A 108 6.12 -3.92 -4.62
N THR A 109 6.71 -2.93 -5.27
CA THR A 109 7.89 -2.22 -4.76
C THR A 109 7.69 -0.71 -4.85
N ILE A 110 7.92 -0.02 -3.74
CA ILE A 110 7.73 1.41 -3.59
C ILE A 110 9.04 2.06 -3.11
N TYR A 111 9.43 3.15 -3.78
CA TYR A 111 10.62 3.93 -3.52
C TYR A 111 10.29 5.39 -3.27
N ASP A 112 10.96 6.01 -2.29
CA ASP A 112 11.03 7.46 -2.11
C ASP A 112 9.64 8.14 -2.13
N SER A 113 8.64 7.49 -1.51
CA SER A 113 7.22 7.86 -1.63
C SER A 113 6.57 8.04 -0.27
N THR A 114 5.45 8.76 -0.25
CA THR A 114 4.61 8.96 0.93
C THR A 114 3.29 8.22 0.77
N ILE A 115 2.88 7.50 1.80
CA ILE A 115 1.61 6.77 1.83
C ILE A 115 0.89 7.11 3.12
N ASP A 116 -0.34 7.58 2.98
CA ASP A 116 -1.26 7.87 4.08
C ASP A 116 -2.53 7.04 3.86
N GLY A 117 -2.85 6.18 4.81
CA GLY A 117 -4.01 5.31 4.71
C GLY A 117 -4.51 4.70 6.01
N GLU A 118 -5.36 3.69 5.87
CA GLU A 118 -5.88 2.90 7.00
C GLU A 118 -5.31 1.48 6.83
N TYR A 119 -5.97 0.65 6.03
CA TYR A 119 -5.65 -0.76 5.84
C TYR A 119 -4.55 -1.02 4.82
N LEU A 120 -3.52 -0.17 4.77
CA LEU A 120 -2.47 -0.20 3.76
C LEU A 120 -1.95 -1.63 3.49
N ALA A 121 -2.05 -2.06 2.23
CA ALA A 121 -1.45 -3.29 1.73
C ALA A 121 -2.06 -4.59 2.31
N TRP A 122 -3.34 -4.57 2.70
CA TRP A 122 -4.00 -5.75 3.26
C TRP A 122 -4.02 -6.93 2.29
N ASN A 123 -3.73 -8.14 2.80
CA ASN A 123 -3.72 -9.40 2.05
C ASN A 123 -2.76 -9.41 0.84
N THR A 124 -1.64 -8.68 0.93
CA THR A 124 -0.65 -8.59 -0.14
C THR A 124 0.45 -9.65 0.01
N ASN A 125 0.94 -10.16 -1.13
CA ASN A 125 2.11 -11.02 -1.18
C ASN A 125 3.30 -10.29 -1.82
N ASN A 126 4.47 -10.36 -1.19
CA ASN A 126 5.72 -9.75 -1.63
C ASN A 126 5.58 -8.23 -1.87
N ILE A 127 5.68 -7.46 -0.79
CA ILE A 127 5.68 -5.99 -0.86
C ILE A 127 6.91 -5.39 -0.19
N LYS A 128 7.48 -4.38 -0.85
CA LYS A 128 8.71 -3.72 -0.44
C LYS A 128 8.56 -2.20 -0.41
N PHE A 129 8.96 -1.59 0.70
CA PHE A 129 9.07 -0.14 0.85
C PHE A 129 10.52 0.25 1.09
N VAL A 130 11.03 1.23 0.34
CA VAL A 130 12.39 1.75 0.47
C VAL A 130 12.33 3.27 0.55
N ASN A 131 12.92 3.86 1.59
CA ASN A 131 12.96 5.31 1.80
C ASN A 131 11.56 5.96 1.81
N CYS A 132 10.56 5.27 2.35
CA CYS A 132 9.19 5.75 2.35
C CYS A 132 8.82 6.44 3.67
N VAL A 133 7.80 7.29 3.61
CA VAL A 133 7.05 7.76 4.78
C VAL A 133 5.67 7.12 4.74
N ILE A 134 5.30 6.44 5.80
CA ILE A 134 4.06 5.67 5.89
C ILE A 134 3.29 6.13 7.12
N GLU A 135 2.01 6.46 6.94
CA GLU A 135 1.04 6.68 8.00
C GLU A 135 -0.14 5.73 7.78
N SER A 136 -0.50 4.93 8.80
CA SER A 136 -1.57 3.94 8.65
C SER A 136 -2.22 3.48 9.95
N ASP A 137 -3.55 3.51 10.05
CA ASP A 137 -4.33 2.81 11.10
C ASP A 137 -4.64 1.37 10.64
N GLN A 138 -4.10 0.37 11.35
CA GLN A 138 -4.26 -1.06 10.99
C GLN A 138 -3.70 -1.43 9.60
N GLY A 139 -2.67 -0.73 9.15
CA GLY A 139 -1.95 -1.05 7.91
C GLY A 139 -0.97 -2.22 8.05
N LEU A 140 -0.44 -2.68 6.91
CA LEU A 140 0.62 -3.68 6.82
C LEU A 140 0.28 -5.02 7.47
N ASN A 141 -0.93 -5.51 7.22
CA ASN A 141 -1.50 -6.66 7.91
C ASN A 141 -1.82 -7.78 6.88
N TYR A 142 -1.77 -9.04 7.31
CA TYR A 142 -2.00 -10.23 6.47
C TYR A 142 -1.08 -10.32 5.25
N ILE A 143 0.19 -9.97 5.42
CA ILE A 143 1.18 -9.97 4.33
C ILE A 143 2.10 -11.20 4.43
N ASP A 144 2.40 -11.83 3.30
CA ASP A 144 3.54 -12.73 3.20
C ASP A 144 4.67 -12.03 2.45
N HIS A 145 5.89 -12.05 3.00
CA HIS A 145 7.07 -11.34 2.50
C HIS A 145 6.91 -9.81 2.49
N LEU A 146 7.10 -9.18 3.65
CA LEU A 146 7.18 -7.73 3.81
C LEU A 146 8.64 -7.28 3.98
N GLU A 147 9.14 -6.42 3.09
CA GLU A 147 10.41 -5.72 3.26
C GLU A 147 10.16 -4.22 3.50
N ILE A 148 10.72 -3.67 4.56
CA ILE A 148 10.76 -2.22 4.79
C ILE A 148 12.22 -1.85 5.02
N LYS A 149 12.72 -0.88 4.27
CA LYS A 149 14.10 -0.42 4.38
C LYS A 149 14.16 1.09 4.50
N ASN A 150 14.90 1.57 5.50
CA ASN A 150 15.17 3.00 5.70
C ASN A 150 13.89 3.87 5.63
N SER A 151 12.79 3.40 6.22
CA SER A 151 11.49 4.08 6.11
C SER A 151 11.01 4.58 7.47
N THR A 152 10.16 5.60 7.43
CA THR A 152 9.54 6.20 8.62
C THR A 152 8.08 5.77 8.67
N LEU A 153 7.64 5.21 9.79
CA LEU A 153 6.24 4.99 10.11
C LEU A 153 5.79 6.06 11.10
N LEU A 154 4.71 6.78 10.78
CA LEU A 154 4.11 7.84 11.59
C LEU A 154 2.69 7.42 11.97
N HIS A 155 2.27 7.73 13.19
CA HIS A 155 0.93 7.44 13.69
C HIS A 155 0.39 6.05 13.31
N THR A 156 1.26 5.03 13.35
CA THR A 156 0.98 3.71 12.79
C THR A 156 0.71 2.70 13.90
N ASP A 157 -0.55 2.35 14.08
CA ASP A 157 -1.02 1.41 15.09
C ASP A 157 -1.59 0.12 14.50
N LEU A 158 -1.64 -0.92 15.34
CA LEU A 158 -2.17 -2.24 15.06
C LEU A 158 -1.63 -2.87 13.76
N ALA A 159 -0.39 -2.52 13.40
CA ALA A 159 0.26 -2.98 12.19
C ALA A 159 0.98 -4.32 12.39
N PHE A 160 1.34 -4.98 11.29
CA PHE A 160 2.06 -6.26 11.22
C PHE A 160 1.29 -7.51 11.69
N GLU A 161 -0.03 -7.41 11.90
CA GLU A 161 -0.89 -8.53 12.24
C GLU A 161 -0.85 -9.60 11.14
N TYR A 162 -0.46 -10.80 11.56
CA TYR A 162 -0.32 -11.97 10.70
C TYR A 162 0.64 -11.77 9.52
N VAL A 163 1.71 -10.98 9.69
CA VAL A 163 2.74 -10.84 8.66
C VAL A 163 3.82 -11.90 8.79
N SER A 164 4.09 -12.62 7.70
CA SER A 164 5.13 -13.64 7.59
C SER A 164 6.33 -13.13 6.79
N ASN A 165 7.51 -13.69 7.06
CA ASN A 165 8.75 -13.39 6.33
C ASN A 165 9.09 -11.88 6.33
N THR A 166 8.86 -11.22 7.46
CA THR A 166 9.11 -9.79 7.62
C THR A 166 10.61 -9.49 7.65
N ASN A 167 11.04 -8.45 6.97
CA ASN A 167 12.35 -7.82 7.16
C ASN A 167 12.16 -6.30 7.16
N ALA A 168 11.90 -5.73 8.33
CA ALA A 168 11.59 -4.31 8.48
C ALA A 168 12.68 -3.57 9.25
N GLU A 169 13.23 -2.52 8.62
CA GLU A 169 14.12 -1.51 9.18
C GLU A 169 13.42 -0.16 9.18
N ILE A 170 12.96 0.26 10.37
CA ILE A 170 12.12 1.43 10.60
C ILE A 170 12.92 2.46 11.40
N ASN A 171 12.90 3.72 10.94
CA ASN A 171 13.72 4.80 11.49
C ASN A 171 13.01 5.66 12.54
N SER A 172 11.77 5.30 12.90
CA SER A 172 10.89 6.07 13.78
C SER A 172 10.24 5.19 14.84
N LYS A 173 9.55 5.83 15.80
CA LYS A 173 8.63 5.13 16.70
C LYS A 173 7.50 4.51 15.86
N VAL A 174 7.16 3.26 16.15
CA VAL A 174 5.91 2.63 15.70
C VAL A 174 4.93 2.60 16.87
N ASP A 175 3.68 3.00 16.66
CA ASP A 175 2.74 3.11 17.79
C ASP A 175 2.33 1.74 18.31
N SER A 176 2.03 0.79 17.42
CA SER A 176 1.95 -0.61 17.85
C SER A 176 2.24 -1.63 16.75
N VAL A 177 2.81 -2.74 17.20
CA VAL A 177 3.09 -3.94 16.41
C VAL A 177 2.23 -5.06 16.98
N LYS A 178 1.40 -5.68 16.16
CA LYS A 178 0.44 -6.70 16.56
C LYS A 178 0.73 -8.01 15.87
N ASN A 179 0.87 -9.09 16.63
CA ASN A 179 0.90 -10.47 16.17
C ASN A 179 1.64 -10.77 14.84
N PRO A 180 2.89 -10.32 14.62
CA PRO A 180 3.67 -10.75 13.46
C PRO A 180 3.98 -12.26 13.55
N ILE A 181 3.89 -12.98 12.43
CA ILE A 181 4.11 -14.43 12.38
C ILE A 181 5.60 -14.79 12.38
N SER A 182 6.41 -14.12 11.55
CA SER A 182 7.84 -14.44 11.44
C SER A 182 8.68 -13.33 10.83
N GLY A 183 10.00 -13.40 11.06
CA GLY A 183 11.00 -12.53 10.43
C GLY A 183 11.75 -11.65 11.43
N LYS A 184 12.04 -10.40 11.03
CA LYS A 184 12.68 -9.38 11.84
C LYS A 184 11.99 -8.02 11.69
N ILE A 185 11.75 -7.34 12.81
CA ILE A 185 11.38 -5.93 12.87
C ILE A 185 12.42 -5.19 13.72
N SER A 186 12.98 -4.11 13.17
CA SER A 186 13.91 -3.21 13.85
C SER A 186 13.32 -1.81 13.88
N ALA A 187 13.25 -1.21 15.06
CA ALA A 187 12.76 0.15 15.26
C ALA A 187 13.42 0.78 16.50
N PRO A 188 13.61 2.10 16.56
CA PRO A 188 14.12 2.77 17.75
C PRO A 188 13.16 2.68 18.95
N GLU A 189 11.85 2.67 18.70
CA GLU A 189 10.82 2.60 19.74
C GLU A 189 9.55 1.92 19.24
N ILE A 190 8.91 1.11 20.08
CA ILE A 190 7.56 0.58 19.85
C ILE A 190 6.69 1.00 21.02
N GLY A 191 5.55 1.63 20.76
CA GLY A 191 4.57 1.98 21.79
C GLY A 191 4.00 0.73 22.44
N ASN A 192 3.21 -0.06 21.73
CA ASN A 192 2.69 -1.33 22.23
C ASN A 192 3.09 -2.51 21.35
N LEU A 193 3.81 -3.47 21.93
CA LEU A 193 4.10 -4.74 21.30
C LEU A 193 3.07 -5.79 21.76
N ILE A 194 2.15 -6.15 20.87
CA ILE A 194 1.07 -7.10 21.12
C ILE A 194 1.46 -8.44 20.50
N MET A 195 1.70 -9.47 21.33
CA MET A 195 2.07 -10.81 20.89
C MET A 195 1.25 -11.85 21.64
N ASP A 196 0.19 -12.35 21.02
CA ASP A 196 -0.72 -13.35 21.58
C ASP A 196 -0.24 -14.79 21.26
N PRO A 197 0.27 -15.55 22.25
CA PRO A 197 0.79 -16.89 22.01
C PRO A 197 -0.26 -17.92 21.57
N ASN A 198 -1.55 -17.60 21.67
CA ASN A 198 -2.62 -18.47 21.16
C ASN A 198 -2.84 -18.29 19.65
N LYS A 199 -2.27 -17.23 19.05
CA LYS A 199 -2.46 -16.87 17.64
C LYS A 199 -1.19 -17.00 16.82
N ILE A 200 -0.04 -16.73 17.43
CA ILE A 200 1.28 -16.81 16.79
C ILE A 200 2.28 -17.56 17.67
N ASP A 201 3.42 -17.94 17.10
CA ASP A 201 4.60 -18.37 17.85
C ASP A 201 5.57 -17.18 17.96
N PRO A 202 5.66 -16.49 19.11
CA PRO A 202 6.51 -15.30 19.24
C PRO A 202 8.01 -15.57 19.04
N SER A 203 8.45 -16.84 19.09
CA SER A 203 9.87 -17.18 18.87
C SER A 203 10.29 -17.05 17.40
N LYS A 204 9.33 -17.01 16.46
CA LYS A 204 9.58 -16.93 15.02
C LYS A 204 9.83 -15.50 14.52
N ILE A 205 9.56 -14.49 15.35
CA ILE A 205 9.78 -13.08 15.05
C ILE A 205 10.89 -12.51 15.94
N LYS A 206 11.88 -11.88 15.32
CA LYS A 206 12.92 -11.15 16.04
C LYS A 206 12.54 -9.67 16.14
N ILE A 207 12.34 -9.18 17.35
CA ILE A 207 12.15 -7.75 17.63
C ILE A 207 13.47 -7.15 18.09
N ASP A 208 14.03 -6.26 17.28
CA ASP A 208 15.26 -5.52 17.52
C ASP A 208 14.90 -4.07 17.87
N CYS A 209 14.51 -3.85 19.13
CA CYS A 209 13.98 -2.56 19.57
C CYS A 209 14.47 -2.25 21.00
N PRO A 210 15.24 -1.16 21.20
CA PRO A 210 15.80 -0.84 22.51
C PRO A 210 14.77 -0.30 23.51
N LYS A 211 13.62 0.22 23.04
CA LYS A 211 12.57 0.79 23.87
C LYS A 211 11.18 0.30 23.46
N ILE A 212 10.50 -0.37 24.38
CA ILE A 212 9.12 -0.84 24.19
C ILE A 212 8.30 -0.32 25.37
N ASP A 213 7.31 0.55 25.14
CA ASP A 213 6.55 1.20 26.22
C ASP A 213 5.60 0.21 26.92
N ALA A 214 4.92 -0.64 26.14
CA ALA A 214 4.00 -1.66 26.63
C ALA A 214 4.16 -3.00 25.90
N LYS A 215 3.94 -4.10 26.63
CA LYS A 215 3.88 -5.46 26.07
C LYS A 215 2.56 -6.11 26.46
N THR A 216 1.82 -6.59 25.47
CA THR A 216 0.50 -7.20 25.65
C THR A 216 0.52 -8.62 25.10
N ASN A 217 0.02 -9.60 25.87
CA ASN A 217 0.00 -11.01 25.47
C ASN A 217 -1.39 -11.55 25.09
N LYS A 218 -2.36 -10.65 24.94
CA LYS A 218 -3.73 -10.92 24.50
C LYS A 218 -4.16 -9.82 23.54
N SER A 219 -4.63 -10.20 22.36
CA SER A 219 -4.86 -9.23 21.27
C SER A 219 -6.32 -8.78 21.11
N ASP A 220 -7.28 -9.50 21.70
CA ASP A 220 -8.72 -9.26 21.48
C ASP A 220 -9.44 -8.63 22.67
N GLN A 221 -8.71 -8.04 23.62
CA GLN A 221 -9.33 -7.64 24.89
C GLN A 221 -10.29 -6.45 24.80
N ASN A 222 -10.34 -5.69 23.69
CA ASN A 222 -11.20 -4.52 23.53
C ASN A 222 -11.43 -4.11 22.05
N GLN A 223 -11.47 -5.06 21.10
CA GLN A 223 -11.82 -4.75 19.70
C GLN A 223 -13.34 -4.59 19.53
N ILE A 224 -13.95 -3.73 20.35
CA ILE A 224 -15.31 -3.27 20.09
C ILE A 224 -15.21 -2.36 18.86
N PRO A 225 -16.02 -2.57 17.80
CA PRO A 225 -16.09 -1.62 16.71
C PRO A 225 -16.24 -0.21 17.28
N LYS A 226 -15.36 0.71 16.90
CA LYS A 226 -15.66 2.13 17.12
C LYS A 226 -16.83 2.44 16.18
N ASP A 227 -17.96 2.80 16.76
CA ASP A 227 -19.16 3.25 16.04
C ASP A 227 -18.83 4.36 15.02
#